data_AF-A0A933ZB98-F1
#
_entry.id   AF-A0A933ZB98-F1
#
_cell.length_a   1.000
_cell.length_b   1.000
_cell.length_c   1.000
_cell.angle_alpha   90.00
_cell.angle_beta   90.00
_cell.angle_gamma   90.00
#
_symmetry.space_group_name_H-M   'P 1'
#
loop_
_entity.id
_entity.type
_entity.pdbx_description
1 polymer ?
#
loop_
_entity_poly.entity_id
_entity_poly.type
_entity_poly.pdbx_seq_one_letter_code
_entity_poly.pdbx_strand_id
1 'polypeptide(L)' 'MGSIGPTELLVIALIALLLFGAGRIADIGKGLGEGIKNFKKGLKDEDADPNKRLPAETGKEASAKSDD' A
#
# COMPACT_ATOMS: atom_id res chain seq x y z
N MET A 1 -6.97 -37.03 0.97
CA MET A 1 -5.83 -36.25 0.45
C MET A 1 -5.77 -34.95 1.23
N GLY A 2 -4.69 -34.72 1.97
CA GLY A 2 -4.59 -33.66 2.98
C GLY A 2 -4.68 -32.26 2.37
N SER A 3 -5.65 -31.48 2.82
CA SER A 3 -5.73 -30.05 2.57
C SER A 3 -4.64 -29.35 3.39
N ILE A 4 -3.79 -28.54 2.74
CA ILE A 4 -2.90 -27.60 3.42
C ILE A 4 -3.79 -26.70 4.29
N GLY A 5 -3.66 -26.85 5.61
CA GLY A 5 -4.42 -26.07 6.56
C GLY A 5 -3.82 -24.66 6.74
N PRO A 6 -4.57 -23.74 7.36
CA PRO A 6 -4.04 -22.43 7.73
C PRO A 6 -2.79 -22.54 8.63
N THR A 7 -2.69 -23.61 9.42
CA THR A 7 -1.52 -23.90 10.27
C THR A 7 -0.27 -24.21 9.44
N GLU A 8 -0.35 -25.13 8.46
CA GLU A 8 0.78 -25.42 7.58
C GLU A 8 1.20 -24.19 6.77
N LEU A 9 0.23 -23.40 6.27
CA LEU A 9 0.51 -22.19 5.52
C LEU A 9 1.26 -21.15 6.38
N LEU A 10 0.91 -21.03 7.66
CA LEU A 10 1.60 -20.15 8.61
C LEU A 10 3.04 -20.60 8.86
N VAL A 11 3.29 -21.91 9.00
CA VAL A 11 4.64 -22.46 9.15
C VAL A 11 5.49 -22.17 7.90
N ILE A 12 4.93 -22.38 6.71
CA ILE A 12 5.61 -22.06 5.44
C ILE A 12 5.92 -20.57 5.35
N ALA A 13 4.95 -19.71 5.70
CA ALA A 13 5.14 -18.27 5.72
C ALA A 13 6.24 -17.84 6.70
N LEU A 14 6.33 -18.49 7.86
CA LEU A 14 7.38 -18.23 8.84
C LEU A 14 8.78 -18.58 8.29
N ILE A 15 8.91 -19.73 7.62
CA ILE A 15 10.16 -20.14 6.97
C ILE A 15 10.52 -19.16 5.85
N ALA A 16 9.57 -18.80 4.99
CA ALA A 16 9.78 -17.81 3.94
C ALA A 16 10.21 -16.45 4.53
N LEU A 17 9.62 -16.02 5.63
CA LEU A 17 9.99 -14.79 6.32
C LEU A 17 11.42 -14.83 6.87
N LEU A 18 11.91 -15.98 7.33
CA LEU A 18 13.30 -16.14 7.76
C LEU A 18 14.29 -16.11 6.58
N LEU A 19 13.92 -16.71 5.43
CA LEU A 19 14.76 -16.73 4.23
C LEU A 19 14.84 -15.35 3.55
N PHE A 20 13.69 -14.69 3.38
CA PHE A 20 13.61 -13.41 2.67
C PHE A 20 13.74 -12.20 3.61
N GLY A 21 13.44 -12.36 4.89
CA GLY A 21 13.39 -11.28 5.87
C GLY A 21 12.09 -10.46 5.80
N ALA A 22 11.74 -9.82 6.93
CA ALA A 22 10.56 -8.96 7.02
C ALA A 22 10.64 -7.71 6.13
N GLY A 23 11.84 -7.16 5.91
CA GLY A 23 12.05 -5.99 5.06
C GLY A 23 11.65 -6.25 3.60
N ARG A 24 12.06 -7.39 3.03
CA ARG A 24 11.75 -7.73 1.63
C ARG A 24 10.26 -7.93 1.39
N ILE A 25 9.56 -8.61 2.31
CA ILE A 25 8.10 -8.75 2.22
C ILE A 25 7.41 -7.38 2.36
N ALA A 26 7.88 -6.51 3.26
CA ALA A 26 7.32 -5.17 3.41
C ALA A 26 7.52 -4.30 2.17
N ASP A 27 8.69 -4.35 1.52
CA ASP A 27 8.96 -3.60 0.28
C ASP A 27 8.07 -4.07 -0.88
N ILE A 28 7.93 -5.39 -1.06
CA ILE A 28 7.04 -5.95 -2.08
C ILE A 28 5.57 -5.59 -1.78
N GLY A 29 5.17 -5.68 -0.51
CA GLY A 29 3.82 -5.32 -0.07
C GLY A 29 3.48 -3.85 -0.28
N LYS A 30 4.43 -2.93 -0.03
CA LYS A 30 4.26 -1.51 -0.32
C LYS A 30 4.04 -1.26 -1.81
N GLY A 31 4.88 -1.84 -2.68
CA GLY A 31 4.75 -1.69 -4.13
C GLY A 31 3.44 -2.27 -4.68
N LEU A 32 3.05 -3.47 -4.23
CA LEU A 32 1.76 -4.08 -4.58
C LEU A 32 0.58 -3.25 -4.05
N GLY A 33 0.67 -2.76 -2.82
CA GLY A 33 -0.38 -1.95 -2.20
C GLY A 33 -0.62 -0.63 -2.93
N GLU A 34 0.44 0.06 -3.32
CA GLU A 34 0.35 1.27 -4.15
C GLU A 34 -0.22 0.97 -5.54
N GLY A 35 0.21 -0.13 -6.17
CA GLY A 35 -0.33 -0.59 -7.46
C GLY A 35 -1.82 -0.89 -7.39
N ILE A 36 -2.27 -1.67 -6.39
CA ILE A 36 -3.69 -1.98 -6.19
C ILE A 36 -4.49 -0.73 -5.86
N LYS A 37 -3.95 0.19 -5.04
CA LYS A 37 -4.60 1.46 -4.68
C LYS A 37 -4.82 2.33 -5.92
N ASN A 38 -3.80 2.47 -6.77
CA ASN A 38 -3.89 3.24 -8.01
C ASN A 38 -4.81 2.57 -9.03
N PHE A 39 -4.77 1.24 -9.14
CA PHE A 39 -5.67 0.48 -9.98
C PHE A 39 -7.14 0.67 -9.55
N LYS A 40 -7.41 0.57 -8.24
CA LYS A 40 -8.75 0.80 -7.68
C LYS A 40 -9.21 2.25 -7.86
N LYS A 41 -8.29 3.21 -7.80
CA LYS A 41 -8.58 4.62 -8.03
C LYS A 41 -8.92 4.88 -9.50
N GLY A 42 -8.15 4.32 -10.45
CA GLY A 42 -8.43 4.42 -11.88
C GLY A 42 -9.80 3.86 -12.25
N LEU A 43 -10.14 2.66 -11.76
CA LEU A 43 -11.47 2.07 -11.95
C LEU A 43 -12.58 2.95 -11.36
N LYS A 44 -12.36 3.57 -10.20
CA LYS A 44 -13.34 4.47 -9.56
C LYS A 44 -13.49 5.82 -10.27
N ASP A 45 -12.41 6.35 -10.85
CA ASP A 45 -12.44 7.58 -11.66
C ASP A 45 -13.13 7.35 -13.01
N GLU A 46 -13.16 6.12 -13.54
CA GLU A 46 -13.95 5.76 -14.73
C GLU A 46 -15.46 5.62 -14.45
N ASP A 47 -15.83 5.19 -13.23
CA ASP A 47 -17.23 5.03 -12.81
C ASP A 47 -17.84 6.31 -12.17
N ALA A 48 -17.05 7.35 -11.90
CA ALA A 48 -17.50 8.58 -11.23
C ALA A 48 -17.21 9.83 -12.09
N ASP A 49 -18.29 10.46 -12.57
CA ASP A 49 -18.38 11.71 -13.36
C ASP A 49 -17.25 12.79 -13.23
N PRO A 50 -16.99 13.56 -14.31
CA PRO A 50 -15.72 14.18 -14.70
C PRO A 50 -15.38 15.53 -14.03
N ASN A 51 -15.76 15.76 -12.77
CA ASN A 51 -15.64 17.10 -12.16
C ASN A 51 -14.99 17.15 -10.77
N LYS A 52 -14.11 16.21 -10.40
CA LYS A 52 -13.52 16.24 -9.05
C LYS A 52 -12.04 15.83 -8.92
N ARG A 53 -11.18 16.85 -9.14
CA ARG A 53 -10.03 17.23 -8.30
C ARG A 53 -8.82 16.26 -8.20
N LEU A 54 -7.76 16.59 -8.92
CA LEU A 54 -6.42 16.73 -8.31
C LEU A 54 -6.26 18.19 -7.80
N PRO A 55 -5.34 18.55 -6.87
CA PRO A 55 -4.31 17.74 -6.21
C PRO A 55 -4.37 17.85 -4.67
N ALA A 56 -3.92 16.82 -3.95
CA ALA A 56 -3.58 16.93 -2.53
C ALA A 56 -2.06 16.80 -2.37
N GLU A 57 -1.33 17.78 -2.93
CA GLU A 57 0.03 18.08 -2.49
C GLU A 57 -0.09 19.11 -1.36
N THR A 58 -0.22 18.64 -0.13
CA THR A 58 0.05 19.47 1.05
C THR A 58 1.48 19.22 1.48
N GLY A 59 2.41 19.77 0.70
CA GLY A 59 3.64 20.29 1.24
C GLY A 59 3.30 21.59 1.95
N LYS A 60 3.39 21.60 3.29
CA LYS A 60 3.45 22.85 4.06
C LYS A 60 4.39 22.66 5.25
N GLU A 61 5.66 22.46 4.90
CA GLU A 61 6.79 22.87 5.74
C GLU A 61 7.21 24.28 5.31
N ALA A 62 6.88 25.27 6.14
CA ALA A 62 7.43 26.63 6.25
C ALA A 62 6.44 27.39 7.17
N SER A 63 6.66 27.51 8.48
CA SER A 63 7.71 28.33 9.11
C SER A 63 7.91 29.66 8.39
N ALA A 64 7.10 30.65 8.75
CA ALA A 64 7.51 32.05 8.78
C ALA A 64 6.58 32.80 9.75
N LYS A 65 7.23 33.24 10.82
CA LYS A 65 6.78 34.11 11.91
C LYS A 65 6.64 35.55 11.39
N SER A 66 5.55 36.22 11.77
CA SER A 66 5.38 37.69 11.77
C SER A 66 4.06 37.95 12.51
N ASP A 67 4.02 38.35 13.79
CA ASP A 67 4.45 39.67 14.33
C ASP A 67 3.92 40.82 13.44
N ASP A 68 2.67 41.24 13.68
CA ASP A 68 2.26 42.62 14.03
C ASP A 68 0.78 42.63 14.48
#